data_AF-A0A4Y5SLR2-F1
#
_entry.id   AF-A0A4Y5SLR2-F1
#
_cell.length_a   1.000
_cell.length_b   1.000
_cell.length_c   1.000
_cell.angle_alpha   90.00
_cell.angle_beta   90.00
_cell.angle_gamma   90.00
#
_symmetry.space_group_name_H-M   'P 1'
#
loop_
_entity.id
_entity.type
_entity.pdbx_description
1 polymer ?
#
loop_
_entity_poly.entity_id
_entity_poly.type
_entity_poly.pdbx_seq_one_letter_code
_entity_poly.pdbx_strand_id
1 'polypeptide(L)'
;MNVRRLEVLFALTLILMMYIYPLAIVGLWLLMGEMAEYRETIKRSLVVFIVSLPLYGAKIVLGISGWSKTLGITPVEASPAVVNTVHVVFLALQFLSLYFLYRALSRMSDDTGAEMLKTGGLMPLAAIPLHFVTITAYFVATWLGLVLIIYGFEQTVGPPNIGRA
;
A
#
# COMPACT_ATOMS: atom_id res chain seq x y z
N MET A 1 3.28 3.67 -21.46
CA MET A 1 2.78 3.05 -20.21
C MET A 1 1.35 2.59 -20.44
N ASN A 2 0.97 1.36 -20.08
CA ASN A 2 -0.41 0.89 -20.27
C ASN A 2 -1.24 1.19 -19.01
N VAL A 3 -2.11 2.20 -19.12
CA VAL A 3 -2.88 2.74 -17.98
C VAL A 3 -3.80 1.70 -17.35
N ARG A 4 -4.55 0.96 -18.17
CA ARG A 4 -5.42 -0.13 -17.70
C ARG A 4 -4.63 -1.21 -16.95
N ARG A 5 -3.41 -1.50 -17.39
CA ARG A 5 -2.53 -2.43 -16.69
C ARG A 5 -2.07 -1.88 -15.35
N LEU A 6 -1.77 -0.58 -15.24
CA LEU A 6 -1.42 0.05 -13.97
C LEU A 6 -2.58 0.06 -12.99
N GLU A 7 -3.79 0.39 -13.42
CA GLU A 7 -5.00 0.32 -12.59
C GLU A 7 -5.15 -1.07 -11.97
N VAL A 8 -5.07 -2.11 -12.80
CA VAL A 8 -5.16 -3.51 -12.36
C VAL A 8 -4.04 -3.85 -11.38
N LEU A 9 -2.80 -3.44 -11.66
CA LEU A 9 -1.66 -3.76 -10.79
C LEU A 9 -1.70 -3.01 -9.46
N PHE A 10 -2.16 -1.76 -9.42
CA PHE A 10 -2.36 -1.03 -8.17
C PHE A 10 -3.52 -1.59 -7.36
N ALA A 11 -4.65 -1.91 -8.01
CA ALA A 11 -5.76 -2.60 -7.38
C ALA A 11 -5.31 -3.94 -6.78
N LEU A 12 -4.63 -4.77 -7.57
CA LEU A 12 -4.07 -6.04 -7.11
C LEU A 12 -3.13 -5.83 -5.92
N THR A 13 -2.20 -4.88 -6.01
CA THR A 13 -1.23 -4.62 -4.94
C THR A 13 -1.92 -4.22 -3.64
N LEU A 14 -2.85 -3.25 -3.68
CA LEU A 14 -3.54 -2.79 -2.46
C LEU A 14 -4.48 -3.86 -1.89
N ILE A 15 -5.23 -4.58 -2.73
CA ILE A 15 -6.07 -5.70 -2.28
C ILE A 15 -5.22 -6.78 -1.61
N LEU A 16 -4.09 -7.16 -2.20
CA LEU A 16 -3.19 -8.14 -1.59
C LEU A 16 -2.61 -7.61 -0.27
N MET A 17 -2.17 -6.35 -0.20
CA MET A 17 -1.70 -5.75 1.07
C MET A 17 -2.78 -5.76 2.15
N MET A 18 -4.05 -5.59 1.80
CA MET A 18 -5.16 -5.57 2.75
C MET A 18 -5.58 -6.96 3.24
N TYR A 19 -5.62 -7.94 2.34
CA TYR A 19 -6.24 -9.24 2.64
C TYR A 19 -5.23 -10.39 2.73
N ILE A 20 -4.22 -10.42 1.86
CA ILE A 20 -3.24 -11.52 1.75
C ILE A 20 -1.84 -10.92 1.68
N TYR A 21 -1.42 -10.27 2.79
CA TYR A 21 -0.26 -9.38 2.83
C TYR A 21 0.96 -9.95 2.07
N PRO A 22 1.44 -11.19 2.31
CA PRO A 22 2.66 -11.71 1.68
C PRO A 22 2.62 -11.73 0.15
N LEU A 23 1.43 -11.90 -0.46
CA LEU A 23 1.29 -11.95 -1.91
C LEU A 23 1.45 -10.59 -2.58
N ALA A 24 1.38 -9.48 -1.84
CA ALA A 24 1.59 -8.14 -2.38
C ALA A 24 3.00 -7.94 -2.99
N ILE A 25 3.96 -8.81 -2.65
CA ILE A 25 5.27 -8.88 -3.32
C ILE A 25 5.14 -9.01 -4.84
N VAL A 26 4.14 -9.77 -5.32
CA VAL A 26 3.90 -9.98 -6.75
C VAL A 26 3.41 -8.69 -7.39
N GLY A 27 2.47 -7.99 -6.76
CA GLY A 27 1.95 -6.70 -7.25
C GLY A 27 3.06 -5.65 -7.35
N LEU A 28 3.86 -5.49 -6.28
CA LEU A 28 5.00 -4.58 -6.25
C LEU A 28 6.07 -4.92 -7.31
N TRP A 29 6.37 -6.20 -7.50
CA TRP A 29 7.30 -6.66 -8.52
C TRP A 29 6.81 -6.33 -9.93
N LEU A 30 5.53 -6.59 -10.22
CA LEU A 30 4.94 -6.30 -11.53
C LEU A 30 4.88 -4.79 -11.80
N LEU A 31 4.54 -3.98 -10.79
CA LEU A 31 4.57 -2.51 -10.88
C LEU A 31 5.97 -2.00 -11.20
N MET A 32 7.01 -2.59 -10.62
CA MET A 32 8.40 -2.24 -10.92
C MET A 32 8.77 -2.47 -12.40
N GLY A 33 8.14 -3.47 -13.04
CA GLY A 33 8.27 -3.73 -14.47
C GLY A 33 7.56 -2.69 -15.34
N GLU A 34 6.34 -2.30 -14.96
CA GLU A 34 5.50 -1.39 -15.75
C GLU A 34 5.86 0.10 -15.57
N MET A 35 6.43 0.47 -14.43
CA MET A 35 6.77 1.85 -14.09
C MET A 35 8.28 2.06 -14.12
N ALA A 36 8.90 1.82 -15.29
CA ALA A 36 10.35 1.86 -15.44
C ALA A 36 10.99 3.20 -15.00
N GLU A 37 10.34 4.32 -15.29
CA GLU A 37 10.78 5.68 -14.91
C GLU A 37 10.75 5.91 -13.39
N TYR A 38 9.93 5.16 -12.66
CA TYR A 38 9.74 5.27 -11.21
C TYR A 38 10.28 4.06 -10.44
N ARG A 39 11.03 3.18 -11.13
CA ARG A 39 11.51 1.88 -10.66
C ARG A 39 12.24 1.95 -9.33
N GLU A 40 13.13 2.91 -9.14
CA GLU A 40 13.93 3.01 -7.90
C GLU A 40 13.05 3.26 -6.67
N THR A 41 11.99 4.04 -6.83
CA THR A 41 11.04 4.29 -5.74
C THR A 41 10.25 3.02 -5.43
N ILE A 42 9.78 2.30 -6.45
CA ILE A 42 9.05 1.04 -6.27
C ILE A 42 9.94 -0.06 -5.67
N LYS A 43 11.21 -0.12 -6.09
CA LYS A 43 12.22 -1.02 -5.51
C LYS A 43 12.39 -0.78 -4.01
N ARG A 44 12.45 0.48 -3.57
CA ARG A 44 12.49 0.82 -2.13
C ARG A 44 11.21 0.37 -1.42
N SER A 45 10.05 0.56 -2.03
CA SER A 45 8.77 0.04 -1.50
C SER A 45 8.81 -1.48 -1.31
N LEU A 46 9.30 -2.21 -2.32
CA LEU A 46 9.44 -3.67 -2.31
C LEU A 46 10.42 -4.15 -1.24
N VAL A 47 11.58 -3.51 -1.12
CA VAL A 47 12.57 -3.86 -0.08
C VAL A 47 11.97 -3.71 1.32
N VAL A 48 11.34 -2.57 1.60
CA VAL A 48 10.70 -2.33 2.90
C VAL A 48 9.56 -3.32 3.16
N PHE A 49 8.78 -3.65 2.12
CA PHE A 49 7.74 -4.66 2.20
C PHE A 49 8.30 -6.06 2.52
N ILE A 50 9.42 -6.46 1.91
CA ILE A 50 10.06 -7.75 2.21
C ILE A 50 10.54 -7.78 3.67
N VAL A 51 11.12 -6.68 4.15
CA VAL A 51 11.58 -6.55 5.55
C VAL A 51 10.43 -6.62 6.56
N SER A 52 9.20 -6.26 6.19
CA SER A 52 8.04 -6.37 7.07
C SER A 52 7.44 -7.78 7.13
N LEU A 53 7.77 -8.68 6.20
CA LEU A 53 7.19 -10.03 6.14
C LEU A 53 7.43 -10.86 7.42
N PRO A 54 8.64 -10.88 8.02
CA PRO A 54 8.84 -11.58 9.29
C PRO A 54 7.94 -11.04 10.41
N LEU A 55 7.72 -9.73 10.47
CA LEU A 55 6.83 -9.12 11.46
C LEU A 55 5.36 -9.43 11.19
N TYR A 56 4.97 -9.56 9.92
CA TYR A 56 3.64 -10.08 9.58
C TYR A 56 3.46 -11.53 10.08
N GLY A 57 4.47 -12.38 9.90
CA GLY A 57 4.48 -13.73 10.48
C GLY A 57 4.37 -13.71 12.00
N ALA A 58 5.14 -12.84 12.67
CA ALA A 58 5.05 -12.64 14.11
C ALA A 58 3.65 -12.18 14.55
N LYS A 59 2.99 -11.29 13.79
CA LYS A 59 1.60 -10.88 14.07
C LYS A 59 0.62 -12.04 14.02
N ILE A 60 0.84 -13.03 13.15
CA ILE A 60 0.00 -14.24 13.10
C ILE A 60 0.25 -15.08 14.35
N VAL A 61 1.51 -15.37 14.68
CA VAL A 61 1.89 -16.19 15.85
C VAL A 61 1.46 -15.56 17.17
N LEU A 62 1.47 -14.23 17.26
CA LEU A 62 1.05 -13.48 18.46
C LEU A 62 -0.47 -13.23 18.53
N GLY A 63 -1.26 -13.73 17.57
CA GLY A 63 -2.71 -13.52 17.56
C GLY A 63 -3.18 -12.10 17.24
N ILE A 64 -2.27 -11.21 16.83
CA ILE A 64 -2.57 -9.81 16.44
C ILE A 64 -3.32 -9.78 15.10
N SER A 65 -2.95 -10.68 14.19
CA SER A 65 -3.59 -10.82 12.87
C SER A 65 -4.82 -11.72 12.96
N GLY A 66 -5.92 -11.33 12.30
CA GLY A 66 -7.11 -12.17 12.17
C GLY A 66 -6.83 -13.54 11.50
N TRP A 67 -5.73 -13.64 10.74
CA TRP A 67 -5.25 -14.89 10.17
C TRP A 67 -4.86 -15.95 11.20
N SER A 68 -4.50 -15.57 12.44
CA SER A 68 -4.24 -16.56 13.51
C SER A 68 -5.45 -17.48 13.69
N LYS A 69 -6.65 -16.89 13.75
CA LYS A 69 -7.91 -17.64 13.88
C LYS A 69 -8.22 -18.45 12.63
N THR A 70 -8.10 -17.85 11.44
CA THR A 70 -8.39 -18.51 10.16
C THR A 70 -7.48 -19.73 9.92
N LEU A 71 -6.22 -19.65 10.34
CA LEU A 71 -5.24 -20.72 10.18
C LEU A 71 -5.23 -21.72 11.34
N GLY A 72 -6.06 -21.53 12.37
CA GLY A 72 -6.09 -22.39 13.55
C GLY A 72 -4.80 -22.34 14.39
N ILE A 73 -4.06 -21.23 14.34
CA ILE A 73 -2.82 -21.05 15.10
C ILE A 73 -3.17 -20.56 16.51
N THR A 74 -2.74 -21.31 17.52
CA THR A 74 -2.80 -20.90 18.93
C THR A 74 -1.79 -19.78 19.18
N PRO A 75 -2.22 -18.60 19.67
CA PRO A 75 -1.30 -17.50 19.94
C PRO A 75 -0.26 -17.85 21.00
N VAL A 76 0.99 -17.46 20.76
CA VAL A 76 2.07 -17.57 21.76
C VAL A 76 1.91 -16.46 22.79
N GLU A 77 1.97 -16.81 24.07
CA GLU A 77 1.97 -15.84 25.16
C GLU A 77 3.22 -14.95 25.10
N ALA A 78 3.01 -13.64 25.07
CA ALA A 78 4.06 -12.64 25.08
C ALA A 78 3.62 -11.44 25.93
N SER A 79 4.60 -10.68 26.42
CA SER A 79 4.29 -9.44 27.16
C SER A 79 3.58 -8.42 26.25
N PRO A 80 2.73 -7.54 26.81
CA PRO A 80 2.09 -6.46 26.04
C PRO A 80 3.09 -5.57 25.29
N ALA A 81 4.30 -5.39 25.85
CA ALA A 81 5.36 -4.61 25.22
C ALA A 81 5.85 -5.25 23.90
N VAL A 82 6.00 -6.58 23.86
CA VAL A 82 6.40 -7.30 22.65
C VAL A 82 5.29 -7.22 21.59
N VAL A 83 4.04 -7.45 21.99
CA VAL A 83 2.87 -7.36 21.10
C VAL A 83 2.78 -5.97 20.46
N ASN A 84 2.87 -4.92 21.27
CA ASN A 84 2.80 -3.54 20.79
C ASN A 84 3.99 -3.19 19.90
N THR A 85 5.21 -3.61 20.25
CA THR A 85 6.41 -3.35 19.45
C THR A 85 6.28 -3.99 18.07
N VAL A 86 5.90 -5.28 18.00
CA VAL A 86 5.70 -5.98 16.73
C VAL A 86 4.64 -5.27 15.89
N HIS A 87 3.52 -4.88 16.50
CA HIS A 87 2.45 -4.20 15.78
C HIS A 87 2.87 -2.84 15.23
N VAL A 88 3.49 -1.99 16.05
CA VAL A 88 3.92 -0.64 15.67
C VAL A 88 5.02 -0.68 14.61
N VAL A 89 6.04 -1.53 14.79
CA VAL A 89 7.14 -1.65 13.81
C VAL A 89 6.61 -2.20 12.48
N PHE A 90 5.70 -3.17 12.51
CA PHE A 90 5.04 -3.64 11.29
C PHE A 90 4.30 -2.50 10.57
N LEU A 91 3.48 -1.71 11.29
CA LEU A 91 2.75 -0.60 10.69
C LEU A 91 3.68 0.50 10.18
N ALA A 92 4.80 0.78 10.85
CA ALA A 92 5.81 1.73 10.40
C ALA A 92 6.47 1.28 9.08
N LEU A 93 6.81 0.00 8.94
CA LEU A 93 7.34 -0.54 7.69
C LEU A 93 6.27 -0.55 6.59
N GLN A 94 5.03 -0.91 6.90
CA GLN A 94 3.93 -0.85 5.94
C GLN A 94 3.71 0.59 5.45
N PHE A 95 3.71 1.56 6.36
CA PHE A 95 3.65 2.98 6.02
C PHE A 95 4.81 3.39 5.12
N LEU A 96 6.04 3.00 5.45
CA LEU A 96 7.22 3.35 4.66
C LEU A 96 7.19 2.71 3.26
N SER A 97 6.69 1.48 3.14
CA SER A 97 6.47 0.82 1.85
C SER A 97 5.45 1.58 1.01
N LEU A 98 4.30 1.95 1.60
CA LEU A 98 3.29 2.78 0.95
C LEU A 98 3.81 4.18 0.62
N TYR A 99 4.71 4.74 1.43
CA TYR A 99 5.28 6.07 1.22
C TYR A 99 6.10 6.11 -0.06
N PHE A 100 6.87 5.05 -0.31
CA PHE A 100 7.61 4.92 -1.56
C PHE A 100 6.68 4.71 -2.77
N LEU A 101 5.57 3.97 -2.62
CA LEU A 101 4.55 3.93 -3.69
C LEU A 101 3.93 5.31 -3.94
N TYR A 102 3.56 6.02 -2.88
CA TYR A 102 3.06 7.40 -2.97
C TYR A 102 4.07 8.31 -3.67
N ARG A 103 5.36 8.21 -3.36
CA ARG A 103 6.40 9.00 -4.03
C ARG A 103 6.48 8.72 -5.54
N ALA A 104 6.22 7.48 -5.98
CA ALA A 104 6.12 7.16 -7.40
C ALA A 104 4.86 7.79 -8.03
N LEU A 105 3.71 7.68 -7.37
CA LEU A 105 2.44 8.30 -7.80
C LEU A 105 2.51 9.84 -7.83
N SER A 106 3.14 10.45 -6.83
CA SER A 106 3.34 11.89 -6.75
C SER A 106 4.21 12.40 -7.88
N ARG A 107 5.29 11.69 -8.22
CA ARG A 107 6.13 12.07 -9.36
C ARG A 107 5.37 11.95 -10.67
N MET A 108 4.65 10.85 -10.88
CA MET A 108 3.80 10.70 -12.06
C MET A 108 2.73 11.79 -12.15
N SER A 109 2.14 12.18 -11.02
CA SER A 109 1.23 13.33 -10.94
C SER A 109 1.92 14.61 -11.41
N ASP A 110 3.15 14.88 -10.95
CA ASP A 110 3.90 16.07 -11.33
C ASP A 110 4.25 16.06 -12.83
N ASP A 111 4.55 14.88 -13.39
CA ASP A 111 4.92 14.70 -14.80
C ASP A 111 3.71 14.75 -15.77
N THR A 112 2.51 14.42 -15.30
CA THR A 112 1.29 14.28 -16.14
C THR A 112 0.18 15.27 -15.83
N GLY A 113 0.25 15.98 -14.69
CA GLY A 113 -0.83 16.83 -14.18
C GLY A 113 -2.00 16.08 -13.52
N ALA A 114 -1.89 14.75 -13.33
CA ALA A 114 -2.93 13.91 -12.73
C ALA A 114 -2.93 13.99 -11.19
N GLU A 115 -3.37 15.12 -10.63
CA GLU A 115 -3.39 15.42 -9.19
C GLU A 115 -4.08 14.36 -8.31
N MET A 116 -5.00 13.58 -8.88
CA MET A 116 -5.71 12.52 -8.16
C MET A 116 -4.79 11.35 -7.80
N LEU A 117 -3.67 11.14 -8.52
CA LEU A 117 -2.65 10.15 -8.13
C LEU A 117 -1.99 10.52 -6.80
N LYS A 118 -1.69 11.81 -6.59
CA LYS A 118 -1.10 12.32 -5.35
C LYS A 118 -2.08 12.19 -4.18
N THR A 119 -3.33 12.64 -4.39
CA THR A 119 -4.38 12.56 -3.37
C THR A 119 -4.70 11.10 -3.02
N GLY A 120 -4.88 10.26 -4.03
CA GLY A 120 -5.17 8.84 -3.87
C GLY A 120 -4.03 8.09 -3.18
N GLY A 121 -2.76 8.43 -3.47
CA GLY A 121 -1.61 7.84 -2.79
C GLY A 121 -1.41 8.29 -1.33
N LEU A 122 -1.89 9.47 -0.94
CA LEU A 122 -1.88 9.94 0.45
C LEU A 122 -2.89 9.20 1.33
N MET A 123 -4.02 8.76 0.77
CA MET A 123 -5.09 8.10 1.52
C MET A 123 -4.63 6.78 2.20
N PRO A 124 -3.90 5.86 1.53
CA PRO A 124 -3.31 4.68 2.18
C PRO A 124 -2.31 5.04 3.29
N LEU A 125 -1.59 6.16 3.18
CA LEU A 125 -0.70 6.62 4.25
C LEU A 125 -1.49 7.08 5.48
N ALA A 126 -2.53 7.89 5.25
CA ALA A 126 -3.45 8.31 6.30
C ALA A 126 -4.24 7.13 6.90
N ALA A 127 -4.46 6.06 6.13
CA ALA A 127 -5.12 4.86 6.61
C ALA A 127 -4.32 4.12 7.67
N ILE A 128 -2.97 4.14 7.64
CA ILE A 128 -2.15 3.37 8.58
C ILE A 128 -2.41 3.75 10.04
N PRO A 129 -2.41 5.03 10.45
CA PRO A 129 -2.81 5.43 11.81
C PRO A 129 -4.22 4.98 12.20
N LEU A 130 -5.14 4.83 11.24
CA LEU A 130 -6.51 4.40 11.52
C LEU A 130 -6.60 2.95 12.00
N HIS A 131 -5.54 2.13 11.81
CA HIS A 131 -5.45 0.82 12.45
C HIS A 131 -5.59 0.87 13.98
N PHE A 132 -5.19 1.98 14.61
CA PHE A 132 -5.32 2.17 16.06
C PHE A 132 -6.70 2.68 16.48
N VAL A 133 -7.49 3.23 15.55
CA VAL A 133 -8.83 3.74 15.81
C VAL A 133 -9.86 2.64 15.56
N THR A 134 -10.00 2.22 14.29
CA THR A 134 -10.81 1.07 13.91
C THR A 134 -10.28 0.46 12.61
N ILE A 135 -10.32 -0.86 12.51
CA ILE A 135 -9.95 -1.56 11.28
C ILE A 135 -10.84 -1.14 10.09
N THR A 136 -12.13 -0.87 10.35
CA THR A 136 -13.08 -0.41 9.34
C THR A 136 -12.66 0.92 8.71
N ALA A 137 -12.23 1.90 9.52
CA ALA A 137 -11.76 3.19 9.01
C ALA A 137 -10.51 3.04 8.14
N TYR A 138 -9.58 2.16 8.52
CA TYR A 138 -8.43 1.79 7.68
C TYR A 138 -8.88 1.25 6.30
N PHE A 139 -9.84 0.30 6.29
CA PHE A 139 -10.36 -0.28 5.05
C PHE A 139 -11.01 0.78 4.16
N VAL A 140 -11.88 1.63 4.71
CA VAL A 140 -12.57 2.69 3.96
C VAL A 140 -11.57 3.66 3.35
N ALA A 141 -10.61 4.16 4.13
CA ALA A 141 -9.59 5.08 3.62
C ALA A 141 -8.73 4.46 2.52
N THR A 142 -8.36 3.18 2.66
CA THR A 142 -7.57 2.47 1.65
C THR A 142 -8.36 2.29 0.34
N TRP A 143 -9.65 1.94 0.43
CA TRP A 143 -10.53 1.82 -0.74
C TRP A 143 -10.75 3.16 -1.44
N LEU A 144 -11.01 4.24 -0.69
CA LEU A 144 -11.10 5.59 -1.26
C LEU A 144 -9.81 5.99 -1.97
N GLY A 145 -8.65 5.69 -1.36
CA GLY A 145 -7.35 5.89 -2.00
C GLY A 145 -7.21 5.14 -3.33
N LEU A 146 -7.60 3.87 -3.36
CA LEU A 146 -7.55 3.07 -4.58
C LEU A 146 -8.44 3.65 -5.69
N VAL A 147 -9.68 4.06 -5.37
CA VAL A 147 -10.59 4.68 -6.34
C VAL A 147 -9.98 5.95 -6.94
N LEU A 148 -9.38 6.81 -6.09
CA LEU A 148 -8.72 8.03 -6.55
C LEU A 148 -7.47 7.75 -7.39
N ILE A 149 -6.70 6.71 -7.07
CA ILE A 149 -5.55 6.29 -7.88
C ILE A 149 -6.01 5.83 -9.26
N ILE A 150 -7.05 5.01 -9.35
CA ILE A 150 -7.62 4.55 -10.63
C ILE A 150 -8.09 5.74 -11.44
N TYR A 151 -8.87 6.64 -10.83
CA TYR A 151 -9.32 7.86 -11.50
C TYR A 151 -8.15 8.77 -11.93
N GLY A 152 -7.09 8.86 -11.13
CA GLY A 152 -5.88 9.59 -11.50
C GLY A 152 -5.15 8.96 -12.68
N PHE A 153 -5.17 7.64 -12.83
CA PHE A 153 -4.59 6.96 -13.99
C PHE A 153 -5.36 7.30 -15.27
N GLU A 154 -6.69 7.36 -15.23
CA GLU A 154 -7.51 7.80 -16.36
C GLU A 154 -7.15 9.23 -16.80
N GLN A 155 -6.81 10.12 -15.86
CA GLN A 155 -6.38 11.49 -16.16
C GLN A 155 -5.06 11.57 -16.93
N THR A 156 -4.21 10.54 -16.86
CA THR A 156 -2.93 10.52 -17.59
C THR A 156 -3.08 10.31 -19.10
N VAL A 157 -4.27 9.91 -19.57
CA VAL A 157 -4.58 9.65 -20.99
C VAL A 157 -5.42 10.78 -21.62
N GLY A 158 -6.05 11.63 -20.81
CA GLY A 158 -6.88 12.73 -21.30
C GLY A 158 -6.10 13.78 -22.09
N PRO A 159 -6.75 14.59 -22.95
CA PRO A 159 -6.08 15.73 -23.57
C PRO A 159 -5.47 16.59 -22.45
N PRO A 160 -4.31 17.24 -22.69
CA PRO A 160 -3.71 18.11 -21.69
C PRO A 160 -4.79 19.08 -21.20
N ASN A 161 -4.79 19.40 -19.91
CA ASN A 161 -5.63 20.47 -19.37
C ASN A 161 -5.24 21.79 -20.06
N ILE A 162 -5.80 22.05 -21.25
CA ILE A 162 -5.73 23.32 -21.97
C ILE A 162 -6.68 24.25 -21.23
N GLY A 163 -6.28 24.77 -20.08
CA GLY A 163 -7.19 25.58 -19.28
C GLY A 163 -6.80 25.90 -17.85
N ARG A 164 -5.51 26.04 -17.54
CA ARG A 164 -5.09 26.83 -16.37
C ARG A 164 -3.95 27.76 -16.80
N ALA A 165 -4.37 28.92 -17.29
CA ALA A 165 -3.55 30.13 -17.34
C ALA A 165 -3.36 30.68 -15.93
#